data_AF-A0A6J7AX22-F1
#
_entry.id   AF-A0A6J7AX22-F1
#
_cell.length_a   1.000
_cell.length_b   1.000
_cell.length_c   1.000
_cell.angle_alpha   90.00
_cell.angle_beta   90.00
_cell.angle_gamma   90.00
#
_symmetry.space_group_name_H-M   'P 1'
#
loop_
_entity.id
_entity.type
_entity.pdbx_description
1 polymer ?
#
loop_
_entity_poly.entity_id
_entity_poly.type
_entity_poly.pdbx_seq_one_letter_code
_entity_poly.pdbx_strand_id
1 'polypeptide(L)' 'MIIEIDGKPVGTSDEAIVSVRSHSVGDSIKVKFQRDGVTKEVSLKLIAAK' A
#
# COMPACT_ATOMS: atom_id res chain seq x y z
N MET A 1 2.47 2.79 -10.51
CA MET A 1 1.18 2.12 -10.29
C MET A 1 1.31 1.21 -9.09
N ILE A 2 0.45 1.35 -8.08
CA ILE A 2 0.40 0.35 -6.98
C ILE A 2 -0.29 -0.89 -7.57
N ILE A 3 0.23 -2.07 -7.26
CA ILE A 3 -0.27 -3.35 -7.79
C ILE A 3 -0.78 -4.23 -6.64
N GLU A 4 -0.19 -4.11 -5.45
CA GLU A 4 -0.54 -4.95 -4.31
C GLU A 4 -0.24 -4.21 -3.00
N ILE A 5 -1.12 -4.37 -2.01
CA ILE A 5 -0.92 -3.91 -0.64
C ILE A 5 -1.24 -5.09 0.27
N ASP A 6 -0.25 -5.52 1.03
CA ASP A 6 -0.36 -6.57 2.04
C ASP A 6 -0.92 -7.90 1.50
N GLY A 7 -0.46 -8.30 0.30
CA GLY A 7 -0.95 -9.50 -0.38
C GLY A 7 -2.29 -9.32 -1.10
N LYS A 8 -2.96 -8.17 -0.95
CA LYS A 8 -4.19 -7.85 -1.67
C LYS A 8 -3.88 -7.07 -2.94
N PRO A 9 -4.27 -7.56 -4.13
CA PRO A 9 -4.11 -6.79 -5.36
C PRO A 9 -4.97 -5.52 -5.29
N VAL A 10 -4.39 -4.39 -5.70
CA VAL A 10 -5.05 -3.08 -5.60
C VAL A 10 -4.97 -2.42 -6.98
N GLY A 11 -6.12 -2.27 -7.63
CA GLY A 11 -6.17 -1.72 -8.99
C GLY A 11 -6.39 -0.21 -9.02
N THR A 12 -6.88 0.36 -7.92
CA THR A 12 -7.32 1.76 -7.84
C THR A 12 -6.85 2.45 -6.55
N SER A 13 -6.76 3.79 -6.58
CA SER A 13 -6.35 4.58 -5.42
C SER A 13 -7.33 4.48 -4.25
N ASP A 14 -8.62 4.31 -4.51
CA ASP A 14 -9.65 4.14 -3.48
C ASP A 14 -9.49 2.82 -2.71
N GLU A 15 -9.23 1.71 -3.41
CA GLU A 15 -8.97 0.42 -2.76
C GLU A 15 -7.71 0.45 -1.90
N ALA A 16 -6.71 1.25 -2.29
CA ALA A 16 -5.51 1.45 -1.50
C ALA A 16 -5.83 2.16 -0.19
N ILE A 17 -6.67 3.19 -0.22
CA ILE A 17 -7.12 3.93 0.96
C ILE A 17 -7.91 3.01 1.90
N VAL A 18 -8.81 2.18 1.36
CA VAL A 18 -9.60 1.23 2.17
C VAL A 18 -8.70 0.19 2.84
N SER A 19 -7.76 -0.42 2.10
CA SER A 19 -6.81 -1.38 2.66
C SER A 19 -5.94 -0.78 3.77
N VAL A 20 -5.57 0.49 3.62
CA VAL A 20 -4.83 1.25 4.64
C VAL A 20 -5.73 1.59 5.85
N ARG A 21 -6.99 1.97 5.65
CA ARG A 21 -7.94 2.28 6.74
C ARG A 21 -8.34 1.05 7.56
N SER A 22 -8.27 -0.15 6.98
CA SER A 22 -8.42 -1.39 7.74
C SER A 22 -7.25 -1.66 8.68
N HIS A 23 -6.12 -0.98 8.50
CA HIS A 23 -4.96 -1.06 9.38
C HIS A 23 -4.92 0.12 10.34
N SER A 24 -4.36 -0.11 11.52
CA SER A 24 -4.23 0.93 12.54
C SER A 24 -2.99 1.79 12.28
N VAL A 25 -3.03 3.02 12.78
CA VAL A 25 -1.86 3.90 12.77
C VAL A 25 -0.72 3.20 13.54
N GLY A 26 0.45 3.12 12.94
CA GLY A 26 1.61 2.41 13.49
C GLY A 26 1.88 1.06 12.86
N ASP A 27 0.92 0.50 12.10
CA ASP A 27 1.11 -0.76 11.40
C ASP A 27 2.10 -0.62 10.23
N SER A 28 2.84 -1.70 9.97
CA SER A 28 3.73 -1.81 8.83
C SER A 28 3.05 -2.63 7.74
N ILE A 29 2.79 -2.00 6.60
CA ILE A 29 2.18 -2.63 5.44
C ILE A 29 3.23 -2.86 4.36
N LYS A 30 3.14 -3.97 3.63
CA LYS A 30 3.94 -4.18 2.42
C LYS A 30 3.19 -3.64 1.22
N VAL A 31 3.86 -2.82 0.41
CA VAL A 31 3.28 -2.28 -0.82
C VAL A 31 4.18 -2.68 -1.97
N LYS A 32 3.59 -3.40 -2.92
CA LYS A 32 4.20 -3.68 -4.21
C LYS A 32 3.69 -2.64 -5.20
N PHE A 33 4.62 -1.98 -5.88
CA PHE A 33 4.32 -0.99 -6.90
C PHE A 33 5.25 -1.15 -8.09
N GLN A 34 4.74 -0.84 -9.28
CA GLN A 34 5.52 -0.78 -10.49
C GLN A 34 5.87 0.68 -10.80
N ARG A 35 7.18 0.94 -10.95
CA ARG A 35 7.73 2.23 -11.37
C ARG A 35 8.80 1.97 -12.44
N ASP A 36 8.68 2.66 -13.58
CA ASP A 36 9.60 2.52 -14.72
C ASP A 36 9.73 1.09 -15.25
N GLY A 37 8.62 0.33 -15.26
CA GLY A 37 8.61 -1.08 -15.66
C GLY A 37 9.21 -2.05 -14.64
N VAL A 38 9.76 -1.53 -13.53
CA VAL A 38 10.33 -2.33 -12.45
C VAL A 38 9.34 -2.44 -11.31
N THR A 39 9.02 -3.67 -10.92
CA THR A 39 8.23 -3.97 -9.73
C THR A 39 9.12 -3.88 -8.50
N LYS A 40 8.75 -3.01 -7.55
CA LYS A 40 9.41 -2.86 -6.26
C LYS A 40 8.43 -3.17 -5.14
N GLU A 41 8.90 -3.89 -4.15
CA GLU A 41 8.19 -4.14 -2.90
C GLU A 41 8.86 -3.33 -1.80
N VAL A 42 8.07 -2.54 -1.07
CA VAL A 42 8.55 -1.72 0.04
C VAL A 42 7.64 -1.91 1.25
N SER A 43 8.23 -1.95 2.44
CA SER A 43 7.49 -1.90 3.69
C SER A 43 7.30 -0.44 4.08
N LEU A 44 6.05 0.00 4.16
CA LEU A 44 5.67 1.34 4.58
C LEU A 44 5.08 1.26 5.98
N LYS A 45 5.46 2.19 6.86
CA LYS A 45 4.84 2.34 8.17
C LYS A 45 3.74 3.38 8.10
N LEU A 46 2.53 3.00 8.51
CA LEU A 46 1.38 3.89 8.53
C LEU A 46 1.53 4.92 9.64
N ILE A 47 1.52 6.19 9.25
CA ILE A 47 1.48 7.32 10.17
C ILE A 47 0.10 7.97 10.07
N ALA A 48 -0.43 8.48 11.19
CA ALA A 48 -1.66 9.26 11.17
C ALA A 48 -1.39 10.51 10.32
N ALA A 49 -2.11 10.64 9.21
CA ALA A 49 -2.17 11.90 8.50
C ALA A 49 -2.97 12.89 9.38
N LYS A 50 -2.35 14.01 9.72
CA LYS A 50 -2.99 15.12 10.43
C LYS A 50 -3.74 16.02 9.45
#